data_AF-A0A927PEM0-F1
#
_entry.id   AF-A0A927PEM0-F1
#
_cell.length_a   1.000
_cell.length_b   1.000
_cell.length_c   1.000
_cell.angle_alpha   90.00
_cell.angle_beta   90.00
_cell.angle_gamma   90.00
#
_symmetry.space_group_name_H-M   'P 1'
#
loop_
_entity.id
_entity.type
_entity.pdbx_description
1 polymer ?
#
loop_
_entity_poly.entity_id
_entity_poly.type
_entity_poly.pdbx_seq_one_letter_code
_entity_poly.pdbx_strand_id
1 'polypeptide(L)'
;MKKRYKFSTVLVAACLLVAVLAGTAFAAGMLGIFDYFKGPANPIIPLEGAEGMVATNLGVSENEFATLTVEEAVFDGQGVLVQCRLTPKDTEKYAMFNAFMQGAPEDIYITESFPAEFGEGSNEIHSEDGVISITNMPGKQQLLVNGEPVEIPTDREAALEKGLPVYLNNGTLCYTELNDFRVLGRRDGRETIGYWVDVTVGDNLIIPNISDAQEQEDGSIVWWQSGIADEVLDVDSIEIHVSAQLYEGDETGDAKPAVNEVSFTLPKSEDERLYSVVPVSDGKGERFEILSGSIAFTKVRGYFNVNYTYEQAETGEDMGITFHVYDVEGNEITTGSGNASVEPDENGIRWCSMEMQSFDEIPESVWLEAKVIGWDKTLGRVECRLVESTDADTK
;
A
#
# COMPACT_ATOMS: atom_id res chain seq x y z
N MET A 1 -35.88 -38.92 -42.90
CA MET A 1 -35.72 -38.03 -41.73
C MET A 1 -34.72 -36.93 -42.05
N LYS A 2 -35.14 -35.66 -42.12
CA LYS A 2 -34.27 -34.49 -41.97
C LYS A 2 -35.08 -33.39 -41.27
N LYS A 3 -34.96 -33.26 -39.95
CA LYS A 3 -35.51 -32.13 -39.20
C LYS A 3 -34.66 -30.90 -39.54
N ARG A 4 -35.24 -29.91 -40.23
CA ARG A 4 -34.62 -28.61 -40.44
C ARG A 4 -34.87 -27.77 -39.18
N TYR A 5 -33.82 -27.55 -38.39
CA TYR A 5 -33.86 -26.57 -37.29
C TYR A 5 -33.93 -25.17 -37.90
N LYS A 6 -35.07 -24.48 -37.71
CA LYS A 6 -35.15 -23.03 -37.92
C LYS A 6 -34.62 -22.37 -36.66
N PHE A 7 -33.31 -22.15 -36.59
CA PHE A 7 -32.77 -21.21 -35.61
C PHE A 7 -33.36 -19.83 -35.92
N SER A 8 -34.10 -19.25 -34.98
CA SER A 8 -34.72 -17.95 -35.20
C SER A 8 -33.61 -16.91 -35.30
N THR A 9 -33.69 -16.04 -36.30
CA THR A 9 -32.76 -14.93 -36.52
C THR A 9 -32.65 -14.03 -35.28
N VAL A 10 -33.67 -14.06 -34.40
CA VAL A 10 -33.71 -13.37 -33.11
C VAL A 10 -32.71 -13.96 -32.10
N LEU A 11 -32.52 -15.28 -32.08
CA LEU A 11 -31.56 -15.92 -31.18
C LEU A 11 -30.12 -15.58 -31.59
N VAL A 12 -29.84 -15.55 -32.89
CA VAL A 12 -28.51 -15.17 -33.41
C VAL A 12 -28.25 -13.68 -33.19
N ALA A 13 -29.25 -12.83 -33.36
CA ALA A 13 -29.15 -11.40 -33.04
C ALA A 13 -28.94 -11.16 -31.54
N ALA A 14 -29.61 -11.91 -30.65
CA ALA A 14 -29.43 -11.82 -29.21
C ALA A 14 -28.03 -12.31 -28.77
N CYS A 15 -27.53 -13.42 -29.34
CA CYS A 15 -26.16 -13.88 -29.08
C CYS A 15 -25.10 -12.91 -29.60
N LEU A 16 -25.34 -12.25 -30.75
CA LEU A 16 -24.45 -11.21 -31.26
C LEU A 16 -24.52 -9.92 -30.43
N LEU A 17 -25.69 -9.56 -29.89
CA LEU A 17 -25.81 -8.41 -28.99
C LEU A 17 -25.10 -8.67 -27.64
N VAL A 18 -25.21 -9.88 -27.11
CA VAL A 18 -24.47 -10.31 -25.90
C VAL A 18 -22.97 -10.40 -26.17
N ALA A 19 -22.53 -10.87 -27.34
CA ALA A 19 -21.13 -10.91 -27.72
C ALA A 19 -20.55 -9.50 -28.00
N VAL A 20 -21.36 -8.57 -28.52
CA VAL A 20 -20.96 -7.17 -28.68
C VAL A 20 -20.93 -6.46 -27.33
N LEU A 21 -21.88 -6.71 -26.42
CA LEU A 21 -21.87 -6.13 -25.07
C LEU A 21 -20.74 -6.70 -24.20
N ALA A 22 -20.44 -8.00 -24.31
CA ALA A 22 -19.27 -8.62 -23.66
C ALA A 22 -17.95 -8.17 -24.29
N GLY A 23 -17.92 -7.90 -25.61
CA GLY A 23 -16.75 -7.38 -26.31
C GLY A 23 -16.50 -5.88 -26.11
N THR A 24 -17.54 -5.08 -25.82
CA THR A 24 -17.39 -3.64 -25.56
C THR A 24 -17.00 -3.30 -24.12
N ALA A 25 -17.18 -4.23 -23.18
CA ALA A 25 -16.57 -4.12 -21.85
C ALA A 25 -15.04 -4.31 -21.89
N PHE A 26 -14.50 -4.84 -22.99
CA PHE A 26 -13.09 -5.19 -23.15
C PHE A 26 -12.22 -4.10 -23.80
N ALA A 27 -12.76 -2.92 -24.12
CA ALA A 27 -12.06 -1.96 -24.98
C ALA A 27 -12.20 -0.48 -24.58
N ALA A 28 -12.62 -0.18 -23.35
CA ALA A 28 -12.64 1.19 -22.83
C ALA A 28 -11.74 1.28 -21.58
N GLY A 29 -10.45 1.53 -21.81
CA GLY A 29 -9.55 2.18 -20.84
C GLY A 29 -9.30 1.47 -19.51
N MET A 30 -9.20 0.13 -19.48
CA MET A 30 -8.87 -0.58 -18.25
C MET A 30 -7.40 -0.37 -17.92
N LEU A 31 -7.13 0.56 -17.00
CA LEU A 31 -6.03 0.41 -16.05
C LEU A 31 -6.36 -0.87 -15.26
N GLY A 32 -5.87 -2.00 -15.73
CA GLY A 32 -6.03 -3.26 -15.03
C GLY A 32 -5.01 -3.36 -13.90
N ILE A 33 -5.19 -4.36 -13.04
CA ILE A 33 -4.27 -4.70 -11.98
C ILE A 33 -2.81 -4.89 -12.47
N PHE A 34 -2.62 -5.22 -13.74
CA PHE A 34 -1.30 -5.37 -14.37
C PHE A 34 -0.67 -4.07 -14.87
N ASP A 35 -1.44 -2.99 -15.02
CA ASP A 35 -0.86 -1.68 -15.33
C ASP A 35 -0.26 -1.03 -14.09
N TYR A 36 -0.84 -1.30 -12.91
CA TYR A 36 -0.21 -1.00 -11.62
C TYR A 36 1.18 -1.64 -11.51
N PHE A 37 1.30 -2.93 -11.84
CA PHE A 37 2.58 -3.64 -11.82
C PHE A 37 3.56 -3.28 -12.96
N LYS A 38 3.17 -2.43 -13.90
CA LYS A 38 4.09 -1.87 -14.91
C LYS A 38 4.55 -0.47 -14.54
N GLY A 39 3.96 0.11 -13.50
CA GLY A 39 4.28 1.45 -13.04
C GLY A 39 5.71 1.54 -12.50
N PRO A 40 6.33 2.73 -12.50
CA PRO A 40 7.67 2.90 -11.92
C PRO A 40 7.75 2.52 -10.44
N ALA A 41 6.63 2.61 -9.70
CA ALA A 41 6.53 2.27 -8.29
C ALA A 41 6.54 0.76 -8.02
N ASN A 42 6.07 -0.04 -8.97
CA ASN A 42 6.14 -1.50 -8.91
C ASN A 42 6.37 -2.03 -10.33
N PRO A 43 7.62 -2.27 -10.76
CA PRO A 43 7.97 -2.62 -12.14
C PRO A 43 7.84 -4.12 -12.49
N ILE A 44 7.23 -4.94 -11.63
CA ILE A 44 7.15 -6.40 -11.82
C ILE A 44 6.13 -6.79 -12.89
N ILE A 45 6.56 -7.28 -14.04
CA ILE A 45 5.63 -7.69 -15.10
C ILE A 45 5.15 -9.14 -14.88
N PRO A 46 3.83 -9.41 -14.75
CA PRO A 46 3.30 -10.77 -14.68
C PRO A 46 3.56 -11.59 -15.95
N LEU A 47 3.58 -12.92 -15.82
CA LEU A 47 3.78 -13.84 -16.95
C LEU A 47 2.55 -13.93 -17.85
N GLU A 48 2.75 -14.34 -19.10
CA GLU A 48 1.65 -14.61 -20.04
C GLU A 48 0.68 -15.65 -19.45
N GLY A 49 -0.62 -15.34 -19.48
CA GLY A 49 -1.67 -16.20 -18.96
C GLY A 49 -2.02 -15.94 -17.49
N ALA A 50 -1.31 -15.03 -16.80
CA ALA A 50 -1.69 -14.58 -15.46
C ALA A 50 -3.06 -13.88 -15.45
N GLU A 51 -3.55 -13.37 -16.59
CA GLU A 51 -4.87 -12.74 -16.72
C GLU A 51 -6.00 -13.66 -16.28
N GLY A 52 -5.84 -14.98 -16.48
CA GLY A 52 -6.82 -15.98 -16.07
C GLY A 52 -6.95 -16.15 -14.55
N MET A 53 -6.02 -15.59 -13.77
CA MET A 53 -6.00 -15.65 -12.30
C MET A 53 -6.70 -14.44 -11.67
N VAL A 54 -6.98 -13.40 -12.45
CA VAL A 54 -7.63 -12.18 -11.97
C VAL A 54 -9.13 -12.42 -11.88
N ALA A 55 -9.66 -12.36 -10.67
CA ALA A 55 -11.09 -12.36 -10.44
C ALA A 55 -11.66 -10.97 -10.70
N THR A 56 -12.81 -10.88 -11.37
CA THR A 56 -13.42 -9.60 -11.78
C THR A 56 -14.85 -9.46 -11.29
N ASN A 57 -15.36 -8.22 -11.23
CA ASN A 57 -16.74 -7.90 -10.85
C ASN A 57 -17.11 -8.44 -9.46
N LEU A 58 -16.28 -8.11 -8.46
CA LEU A 58 -16.29 -8.74 -7.14
C LEU A 58 -17.34 -8.16 -6.18
N GLY A 59 -17.84 -6.96 -6.48
CA GLY A 59 -18.99 -6.40 -5.79
C GLY A 59 -19.12 -4.90 -5.97
N VAL A 60 -20.28 -4.38 -5.59
CA VAL A 60 -20.62 -2.96 -5.64
C VAL A 60 -21.37 -2.57 -4.39
N SER A 61 -21.05 -1.39 -3.86
CA SER A 61 -21.75 -0.75 -2.77
C SER A 61 -21.89 0.75 -3.05
N GLU A 62 -22.97 1.37 -2.59
CA GLU A 62 -23.22 2.79 -2.81
C GLU A 62 -23.93 3.45 -1.63
N ASN A 63 -23.71 4.76 -1.52
CA ASN A 63 -24.49 5.66 -0.69
C ASN A 63 -24.92 6.89 -1.52
N GLU A 64 -25.35 7.97 -0.88
CA GLU A 64 -25.77 9.19 -1.58
C GLU A 64 -24.61 9.99 -2.21
N PHE A 65 -23.37 9.72 -1.82
CA PHE A 65 -22.17 10.48 -2.22
C PHE A 65 -21.33 9.76 -3.26
N ALA A 66 -21.11 8.45 -3.09
CA ALA A 66 -20.23 7.67 -3.95
C ALA A 66 -20.70 6.23 -4.16
N THR A 67 -20.13 5.59 -5.18
CA THR A 67 -20.22 4.16 -5.48
C THR A 67 -18.83 3.56 -5.39
N LEU A 68 -18.66 2.55 -4.54
CA LEU A 68 -17.49 1.69 -4.46
C LEU A 68 -17.74 0.44 -5.31
N THR A 69 -16.86 0.18 -6.28
CA THR A 69 -16.87 -1.06 -7.08
C THR A 69 -15.55 -1.77 -6.87
N VAL A 70 -15.57 -3.04 -6.46
CA VAL A 70 -14.38 -3.89 -6.46
C VAL A 70 -14.29 -4.52 -7.84
N GLU A 71 -13.35 -4.03 -8.66
CA GLU A 71 -13.27 -4.35 -10.08
C GLU A 71 -12.48 -5.63 -10.32
N GLU A 72 -11.30 -5.72 -9.72
CA GLU A 72 -10.34 -6.81 -9.92
C GLU A 72 -9.67 -7.20 -8.60
N ALA A 73 -9.38 -8.48 -8.41
CA ALA A 73 -8.49 -8.93 -7.35
C ALA A 73 -7.78 -10.23 -7.73
N VAL A 74 -6.59 -10.43 -7.16
CA VAL A 74 -5.84 -11.68 -7.28
C VAL A 74 -5.25 -12.06 -5.93
N PHE A 75 -5.32 -13.36 -5.61
CA PHE A 75 -4.64 -13.97 -4.47
C PHE A 75 -3.87 -15.18 -4.98
N ASP A 76 -2.55 -15.17 -4.78
CA ASP A 76 -1.68 -16.18 -5.35
C ASP A 76 -1.06 -17.16 -4.34
N GLY A 77 -1.56 -17.13 -3.10
CA GLY A 77 -1.11 -17.99 -2.01
C GLY A 77 -0.23 -17.29 -1.00
N GLN A 78 0.48 -16.24 -1.40
CA GLN A 78 1.29 -15.45 -0.47
C GLN A 78 0.94 -13.96 -0.53
N GLY A 79 0.61 -13.41 -1.71
CA GLY A 79 0.21 -12.02 -1.82
C GLY A 79 -1.19 -11.83 -2.39
N VAL A 80 -1.71 -10.64 -2.12
CA VAL A 80 -2.99 -10.17 -2.62
C VAL A 80 -2.78 -8.83 -3.32
N LEU A 81 -3.54 -8.59 -4.38
CA LEU A 81 -3.74 -7.24 -4.90
C LEU A 81 -5.21 -7.06 -5.23
N VAL A 82 -5.76 -5.93 -4.79
CA VAL A 82 -7.15 -5.54 -4.99
C VAL A 82 -7.17 -4.21 -5.72
N GLN A 83 -7.96 -4.14 -6.79
CA GLN A 83 -8.30 -2.90 -7.48
C GLN A 83 -9.78 -2.58 -7.24
N CYS A 84 -10.04 -1.35 -6.79
CA CYS A 84 -11.38 -0.83 -6.68
C CYS A 84 -11.50 0.53 -7.37
N ARG A 85 -12.74 0.89 -7.71
CA ARG A 85 -13.10 2.20 -8.24
C ARG A 85 -14.07 2.88 -7.30
N LEU A 86 -13.75 4.12 -6.95
CA LEU A 86 -14.62 5.01 -6.20
C LEU A 86 -15.15 6.10 -7.14
N THR A 87 -16.46 6.09 -7.40
CA THR A 87 -17.11 7.02 -8.32
C THR A 87 -18.06 7.94 -7.57
N PRO A 88 -17.93 9.27 -7.66
CA PRO A 88 -18.90 10.18 -7.05
C PRO A 88 -20.27 10.03 -7.74
N LYS A 89 -21.37 10.09 -6.98
CA LYS A 89 -22.75 9.97 -7.53
C LYS A 89 -23.13 11.15 -8.42
N ASP A 90 -22.49 12.29 -8.22
CA ASP A 90 -22.66 13.52 -8.99
C ASP A 90 -21.28 14.14 -9.25
N THR A 91 -20.71 13.88 -10.42
CA THR A 91 -19.38 14.37 -10.83
C THR A 91 -19.37 15.87 -11.15
N GLU A 92 -20.53 16.49 -11.38
CA GLU A 92 -20.66 17.94 -11.54
C GLU A 92 -20.68 18.65 -10.19
N LYS A 93 -21.11 17.96 -9.13
CA LYS A 93 -21.15 18.49 -7.76
C LYS A 93 -19.92 18.12 -6.95
N TYR A 94 -19.38 16.91 -7.07
CA TYR A 94 -18.36 16.37 -6.18
C TYR A 94 -17.04 16.06 -6.90
N ALA A 95 -15.94 16.27 -6.19
CA ALA A 95 -14.60 15.85 -6.57
C ALA A 95 -14.01 14.96 -5.46
N MET A 96 -13.60 13.75 -5.81
CA MET A 96 -12.97 12.83 -4.87
C MET A 96 -11.52 13.24 -4.60
N PHE A 97 -11.07 13.10 -3.36
CA PHE A 97 -9.74 13.52 -2.94
C PHE A 97 -9.15 12.59 -1.85
N ASN A 98 -7.85 12.30 -1.92
CA ASN A 98 -7.12 11.58 -0.86
C ASN A 98 -5.94 12.44 -0.38
N ALA A 99 -5.91 12.69 0.92
CA ALA A 99 -4.97 13.60 1.55
C ALA A 99 -3.53 13.05 1.67
N PHE A 100 -3.31 11.75 1.43
CA PHE A 100 -1.99 11.12 1.34
C PHE A 100 -1.37 11.17 -0.06
N MET A 101 -2.09 11.68 -1.07
CA MET A 101 -1.47 11.93 -2.37
C MET A 101 -0.47 13.07 -2.24
N GLN A 102 0.82 12.72 -2.12
CA GLN A 102 1.95 13.64 -2.27
C GLN A 102 1.86 14.32 -3.65
N GLY A 103 1.20 15.47 -3.72
CA GLY A 103 1.05 16.20 -4.97
C GLY A 103 -0.31 16.81 -5.25
N ALA A 104 -1.21 16.99 -4.27
CA ALA A 104 -2.34 17.86 -4.57
C ALA A 104 -1.82 19.27 -4.93
N PRO A 105 -2.34 19.88 -6.01
CA PRO A 105 -1.97 21.21 -6.42
C PRO A 105 -2.01 22.22 -5.26
N GLU A 106 -1.02 23.12 -5.20
CA GLU A 106 -0.91 24.16 -4.15
C GLU A 106 -2.14 25.08 -4.09
N ASP A 107 -2.98 25.11 -5.12
CA ASP A 107 -4.24 25.85 -5.18
C ASP A 107 -5.46 25.09 -4.64
N ILE A 108 -5.32 23.79 -4.33
CA ILE A 108 -6.33 22.96 -3.65
C ILE A 108 -6.08 22.95 -2.13
N TYR A 109 -4.81 23.00 -1.73
CA TYR A 109 -4.45 23.24 -0.34
C TYR A 109 -4.53 24.73 -0.05
N ILE A 110 -5.47 25.12 0.79
CA ILE A 110 -5.17 26.26 1.63
C ILE A 110 -4.43 25.69 2.84
N THR A 111 -3.10 25.59 2.74
CA THR A 111 -2.23 25.60 3.92
C THR A 111 -2.32 26.99 4.55
N GLU A 112 -3.50 27.31 5.08
CA GLU A 112 -3.59 28.26 6.15
C GLU A 112 -3.11 27.48 7.37
N SER A 113 -2.02 27.93 7.99
CA SER A 113 -1.63 27.53 9.34
C SER A 113 -2.77 27.91 10.28
N PHE A 114 -3.83 27.12 10.26
CA PHE A 114 -4.92 27.22 11.18
C PHE A 114 -4.51 26.48 12.41
N PRO A 115 -4.63 27.12 13.58
CA PRO A 115 -4.33 26.41 14.78
C PRO A 115 -5.35 25.30 14.98
N ALA A 116 -4.85 24.07 15.08
CA ALA A 116 -5.64 22.94 15.54
C ALA A 116 -6.20 23.27 16.93
N GLU A 117 -7.53 23.21 17.08
CA GLU A 117 -8.21 23.41 18.35
C GLU A 117 -8.04 22.15 19.20
N PHE A 118 -7.46 22.28 20.40
CA PHE A 118 -7.36 21.18 21.33
C PHE A 118 -8.53 21.20 22.32
N GLY A 119 -9.27 20.10 22.38
CA GLY A 119 -10.29 19.85 23.38
C GLY A 119 -9.72 19.76 24.81
N GLU A 120 -10.59 19.54 25.79
CA GLU A 120 -10.17 19.30 27.17
C GLU A 120 -9.31 18.03 27.26
N GLY A 121 -8.15 18.10 27.90
CA GLY A 121 -7.25 16.95 28.01
C GLY A 121 -5.82 17.28 28.42
N SER A 122 -4.97 16.26 28.40
CA SER A 122 -3.52 16.41 28.54
C SER A 122 -2.84 15.65 27.41
N ASN A 123 -1.96 16.32 26.67
CA ASN A 123 -1.25 15.77 25.52
C ASN A 123 0.24 16.06 25.64
N GLU A 124 1.07 15.15 25.13
CA GLU A 124 2.50 15.37 24.95
C GLU A 124 2.82 15.33 23.46
N ILE A 125 3.57 16.32 23.00
CA ILE A 125 4.01 16.46 21.62
C ILE A 125 5.52 16.33 21.62
N HIS A 126 6.04 15.44 20.79
CA HIS A 126 7.47 15.22 20.63
C HIS A 126 7.92 15.89 19.32
N SER A 127 8.85 16.83 19.41
CA SER A 127 9.51 17.44 18.25
C SER A 127 11.04 17.32 18.37
N GLU A 128 11.76 17.67 17.30
CA GLU A 128 13.23 17.73 17.31
C GLU A 128 13.76 18.72 18.38
N ASP A 129 12.98 19.74 18.73
CA ASP A 129 13.33 20.78 19.70
C ASP A 129 12.96 20.43 21.16
N GLY A 130 12.31 19.29 21.39
CA GLY A 130 12.02 18.77 22.72
C GLY A 130 10.60 18.22 22.92
N VAL A 131 10.21 18.10 24.19
CA VAL A 131 8.88 17.60 24.59
C VAL A 131 8.02 18.75 25.06
N ILE A 132 6.84 18.89 24.47
CA ILE A 132 5.85 19.89 24.85
C ILE A 132 4.66 19.18 25.49
N SER A 133 4.46 19.38 26.80
CA SER A 133 3.33 18.82 27.53
C SER A 133 2.28 19.91 27.77
N ILE A 134 1.06 19.68 27.29
CA ILE A 134 -0.06 20.60 27.40
C ILE A 134 -1.11 19.97 28.32
N THR A 135 -1.58 20.73 29.31
CA THR A 135 -2.78 20.43 30.08
C THR A 135 -3.80 21.53 29.84
N ASN A 136 -4.93 21.18 29.22
CA ASN A 136 -6.07 22.06 29.02
C ASN A 136 -7.29 21.47 29.73
N MET A 137 -7.48 21.76 31.02
CA MET A 137 -8.62 21.31 31.80
C MET A 137 -9.28 22.49 32.52
N PRO A 138 -10.58 22.37 32.90
CA PRO A 138 -11.24 23.38 33.73
C PRO A 138 -10.45 23.70 35.00
N GLY A 139 -9.99 24.95 35.12
CA GLY A 139 -9.20 25.41 36.28
C GLY A 139 -7.74 24.96 36.30
N LYS A 140 -7.24 24.27 35.26
CA LYS A 140 -5.84 23.87 35.13
C LYS A 140 -5.39 23.97 33.67
N GLN A 141 -4.77 25.09 33.34
CA GLN A 141 -4.17 25.35 32.05
C GLN A 141 -2.65 25.47 32.25
N GLN A 142 -1.89 24.58 31.62
CA GLN A 142 -0.44 24.50 31.79
C GLN A 142 0.23 24.07 30.49
N LEU A 143 1.31 24.75 30.13
CA LEU A 143 2.23 24.35 29.08
C LEU A 143 3.59 24.11 29.73
N LEU A 144 4.17 22.94 29.47
CA LEU A 144 5.54 22.61 29.83
C LEU A 144 6.33 22.44 28.54
N VAL A 145 7.49 23.06 28.45
CA VAL A 145 8.48 22.80 27.39
C VAL A 145 9.69 22.19 28.07
N ASN A 146 10.03 20.96 27.71
CA ASN A 146 11.08 20.17 28.36
C ASN A 146 10.94 20.10 29.89
N GLY A 147 9.69 19.99 30.36
CA GLY A 147 9.34 19.91 31.79
C GLY A 147 9.28 21.27 32.50
N GLU A 148 9.65 22.37 31.86
CA GLU A 148 9.64 23.71 32.45
C GLU A 148 8.36 24.47 32.07
N PRO A 149 7.68 25.13 33.04
CA PRO A 149 6.46 25.87 32.76
C PRO A 149 6.71 27.09 31.89
N VAL A 150 5.96 27.19 30.80
CA VAL A 150 5.98 28.32 29.87
C VAL A 150 4.63 29.02 29.88
N GLU A 151 4.66 30.36 29.87
CA GLU A 151 3.45 31.16 29.75
C GLU A 151 2.89 31.05 28.32
N ILE A 152 1.63 30.61 28.22
CA ILE A 152 0.92 30.47 26.94
C ILE A 152 0.52 31.88 26.49
N PRO A 153 1.00 32.37 25.32
CA PRO A 153 0.59 33.66 24.81
C PRO A 153 -0.92 33.74 24.56
N THR A 154 -1.48 34.94 24.67
CA THR A 154 -2.85 35.27 24.26
C THR A 154 -2.91 35.99 22.92
N ASP A 155 -1.74 36.29 22.35
CA ASP A 155 -1.57 36.90 21.05
C ASP A 155 -1.00 35.88 20.05
N ARG A 156 -1.61 35.83 18.86
CA ARG A 156 -1.31 34.81 17.85
C ARG A 156 0.02 35.07 17.15
N GLU A 157 0.39 36.34 16.92
CA GLU A 157 1.68 36.68 16.29
C GLU A 157 2.84 36.29 17.21
N ALA A 158 2.72 36.61 18.51
CA ALA A 158 3.72 36.26 19.51
C ALA A 158 3.82 34.74 19.78
N ALA A 159 2.73 34.00 19.60
CA ALA A 159 2.74 32.54 19.70
C ALA A 159 3.41 31.89 18.48
N LEU A 160 3.13 32.39 17.28
CA LEU A 160 3.72 31.91 16.03
C LEU A 160 5.23 32.15 15.99
N GLU A 161 5.71 33.33 16.42
CA GLU A 161 7.15 33.64 16.50
C GLU A 161 7.92 32.67 17.41
N LYS A 162 7.23 32.02 18.35
CA LYS A 162 7.83 31.16 19.37
C LYS A 162 7.54 29.68 19.17
N GLY A 163 6.79 29.29 18.13
CA GLY A 163 6.33 27.92 17.95
C GLY A 163 5.48 27.40 19.13
N LEU A 164 4.74 28.29 19.81
CA LEU A 164 3.95 27.96 21.00
C LEU A 164 2.45 27.90 20.68
N PRO A 165 1.64 27.18 21.48
CA PRO A 165 0.19 27.32 21.42
C PRO A 165 -0.27 28.68 21.96
N VAL A 166 -1.48 29.12 21.58
CA VAL A 166 -2.12 30.38 21.96
C VAL A 166 -3.53 30.11 22.51
N TYR A 167 -3.94 30.85 23.54
CA TYR A 167 -5.35 30.90 23.92
C TYR A 167 -6.08 32.01 23.17
N LEU A 168 -7.17 31.66 22.50
CA LEU A 168 -8.08 32.62 21.89
C LEU A 168 -8.96 33.28 22.97
N ASN A 169 -9.55 34.43 22.63
CA ASN A 169 -10.41 35.20 23.55
C ASN A 169 -11.65 34.44 24.04
N ASN A 170 -12.06 33.36 23.36
CA ASN A 170 -13.15 32.48 23.75
C ASN A 170 -12.70 31.33 24.68
N GLY A 171 -11.41 31.25 25.02
CA GLY A 171 -10.84 30.21 25.88
C GLY A 171 -10.35 28.96 25.13
N THR A 172 -10.48 28.91 23.80
CA THR A 172 -9.95 27.82 22.97
C THR A 172 -8.43 27.84 22.94
N LEU A 173 -7.78 26.68 23.12
CA LEU A 173 -6.34 26.51 22.92
C LEU A 173 -6.04 26.09 21.48
N CYS A 174 -5.04 26.73 20.90
CA CYS A 174 -4.74 26.70 19.48
C CYS A 174 -3.23 26.51 19.26
N TYR A 175 -2.76 25.53 18.48
CA TYR A 175 -1.31 25.37 18.21
C TYR A 175 -0.88 26.11 16.94
N THR A 176 0.13 26.97 16.98
CA THR A 176 0.41 27.87 15.84
C THR A 176 1.16 27.24 14.66
N GLU A 177 1.83 26.11 14.87
CA GLU A 177 2.67 25.42 13.85
C GLU A 177 2.27 23.97 13.55
N LEU A 178 1.16 23.47 14.10
CA LEU A 178 0.63 22.19 13.63
C LEU A 178 -0.04 22.47 12.28
N ASN A 179 0.60 21.99 11.19
CA ASN A 179 0.00 21.96 9.87
C ASN A 179 -1.21 21.01 9.93
N ASP A 180 -2.37 21.54 10.29
CA ASP A 180 -3.65 20.87 10.08
C ASP A 180 -3.97 21.04 8.60
N PHE A 181 -3.75 19.99 7.80
CA PHE A 181 -4.01 20.03 6.36
C PHE A 181 -5.51 20.13 6.12
N ARG A 182 -6.02 21.36 5.97
CA ARG A 182 -7.41 21.60 5.58
C ARG A 182 -7.52 21.71 4.07
N VAL A 183 -8.17 20.73 3.46
CA VAL A 183 -8.51 20.75 2.04
C VAL A 183 -9.75 21.61 1.88
N LEU A 184 -9.62 22.92 1.66
CA LEU A 184 -10.80 23.78 1.61
C LEU A 184 -11.77 23.42 0.46
N GLY A 185 -12.76 22.61 0.80
CA GLY A 185 -14.15 22.53 0.36
C GLY A 185 -14.46 22.36 -1.11
N ARG A 186 -13.63 22.80 -2.06
CA ARG A 186 -13.93 22.76 -3.49
C ARG A 186 -12.72 22.63 -4.43
N ARG A 187 -12.88 21.83 -5.48
CA ARG A 187 -11.95 21.65 -6.62
C ARG A 187 -12.70 21.91 -7.93
N ASP A 188 -12.22 22.84 -8.75
CA ASP A 188 -12.88 23.25 -10.01
C ASP A 188 -14.34 23.69 -9.84
N GLY A 189 -14.69 24.25 -8.68
CA GLY A 189 -16.07 24.64 -8.34
C GLY A 189 -16.95 23.51 -7.79
N ARG A 190 -16.46 22.26 -7.77
CA ARG A 190 -17.10 21.07 -7.19
C ARG A 190 -16.71 20.94 -5.72
N GLU A 191 -17.60 20.43 -4.87
CA GLU A 191 -17.35 20.12 -3.46
C GLU A 191 -16.37 18.94 -3.31
N THR A 192 -15.35 19.06 -2.45
CA THR A 192 -14.38 17.98 -2.22
C THR A 192 -14.90 16.95 -1.23
N ILE A 193 -14.75 15.67 -1.57
CA ILE A 193 -15.01 14.55 -0.68
C ILE A 193 -13.70 13.80 -0.46
N GLY A 194 -13.23 13.82 0.79
CA GLY A 194 -12.13 12.98 1.24
C GLY A 194 -12.52 11.51 1.19
N TYR A 195 -11.61 10.62 0.80
CA TYR A 195 -11.83 9.18 0.89
C TYR A 195 -10.65 8.45 1.50
N TRP A 196 -10.97 7.38 2.23
CA TRP A 196 -10.03 6.40 2.71
C TRP A 196 -10.57 5.00 2.41
N VAL A 197 -9.80 4.18 1.70
CA VAL A 197 -10.18 2.80 1.36
C VAL A 197 -9.42 1.85 2.27
N ASP A 198 -10.16 1.05 3.02
CA ASP A 198 -9.61 -0.02 3.86
C ASP A 198 -9.86 -1.37 3.19
N VAL A 199 -8.82 -2.20 3.17
CA VAL A 199 -8.90 -3.60 2.74
C VAL A 199 -8.46 -4.50 3.90
N THR A 200 -9.33 -5.39 4.34
CA THR A 200 -9.00 -6.44 5.31
C THR A 200 -8.98 -7.79 4.61
N VAL A 201 -7.94 -8.58 4.88
CA VAL A 201 -7.65 -9.80 4.12
C VAL A 201 -7.45 -10.98 5.06
N GLY A 202 -8.34 -11.97 4.98
CA GLY A 202 -8.31 -13.22 5.71
C GLY A 202 -8.09 -13.05 7.20
N ASP A 203 -8.89 -12.24 7.89
CA ASP A 203 -8.71 -11.94 9.32
C ASP A 203 -7.31 -11.37 9.70
N ASN A 204 -6.71 -10.59 8.79
CA ASN A 204 -5.35 -10.04 8.88
C ASN A 204 -4.22 -11.05 8.68
N LEU A 205 -4.48 -12.16 7.96
CA LEU A 205 -3.43 -13.06 7.48
C LEU A 205 -2.46 -12.37 6.52
N ILE A 206 -2.95 -11.40 5.75
CA ILE A 206 -2.13 -10.53 4.90
C ILE A 206 -2.37 -9.10 5.37
N ILE A 207 -1.29 -8.36 5.59
CA ILE A 207 -1.34 -6.94 5.91
C ILE A 207 -1.13 -6.15 4.62
N PRO A 208 -2.16 -5.52 4.05
CA PRO A 208 -1.99 -4.69 2.87
C PRO A 208 -1.31 -3.38 3.29
N ASN A 209 -0.07 -3.19 2.85
CA ASN A 209 0.79 -2.09 3.27
C ASN A 209 1.21 -1.18 2.10
N ILE A 210 0.84 -1.54 0.87
CA ILE A 210 1.15 -0.75 -0.32
C ILE A 210 -0.17 -0.34 -0.97
N SER A 211 -0.32 0.96 -1.21
CA SER A 211 -1.47 1.49 -1.90
C SER A 211 -1.08 2.55 -2.91
N ASP A 212 -1.90 2.68 -3.95
CA ASP A 212 -1.77 3.74 -4.94
C ASP A 212 -3.16 4.15 -5.45
N ALA A 213 -3.25 5.36 -5.98
CA ALA A 213 -4.49 5.95 -6.44
C ALA A 213 -4.27 6.74 -7.72
N GLN A 214 -5.19 6.59 -8.66
CA GLN A 214 -5.19 7.39 -9.88
C GLN A 214 -6.58 7.95 -10.17
N GLU A 215 -6.64 9.28 -10.21
CA GLU A 215 -7.82 9.99 -10.72
C GLU A 215 -7.99 9.77 -12.22
N GLN A 216 -9.24 9.59 -12.61
CA GLN A 216 -9.67 9.33 -13.97
C GLN A 216 -10.33 10.57 -14.59
N GLU A 217 -10.42 10.62 -15.92
CA GLU A 217 -11.03 11.76 -16.63
C GLU A 217 -12.49 12.01 -16.24
N ASP A 218 -13.21 10.97 -15.81
CA ASP A 218 -14.61 11.07 -15.35
C ASP A 218 -14.75 11.51 -13.88
N GLY A 219 -13.64 11.79 -13.19
CA GLY A 219 -13.61 12.16 -11.79
C GLY A 219 -13.74 10.99 -10.80
N SER A 220 -13.80 9.74 -11.30
CA SER A 220 -13.62 8.56 -10.46
C SER A 220 -12.16 8.38 -10.07
N ILE A 221 -11.94 7.60 -9.02
CA ILE A 221 -10.61 7.18 -8.56
C ILE A 221 -10.50 5.68 -8.76
N VAL A 222 -9.42 5.23 -9.40
CA VAL A 222 -8.97 3.84 -9.33
C VAL A 222 -7.97 3.74 -8.19
N TRP A 223 -8.22 2.83 -7.26
CA TRP A 223 -7.38 2.59 -6.09
C TRP A 223 -6.86 1.15 -6.12
N TRP A 224 -5.57 0.99 -5.89
CA TRP A 224 -4.91 -0.31 -5.76
C TRP A 224 -4.41 -0.51 -4.34
N GLN A 225 -4.53 -1.72 -3.83
CA GLN A 225 -3.98 -2.13 -2.56
C GLN A 225 -3.30 -3.50 -2.70
N SER A 226 -1.99 -3.56 -2.42
CA SER A 226 -1.20 -4.80 -2.38
C SER A 226 -0.81 -5.15 -0.94
N GLY A 227 -0.66 -6.45 -0.69
CA GLY A 227 -0.15 -6.98 0.57
C GLY A 227 0.50 -8.34 0.36
N ILE A 228 1.38 -8.71 1.28
CA ILE A 228 2.14 -9.96 1.26
C ILE A 228 2.10 -10.56 2.67
N ALA A 229 1.86 -11.87 2.77
CA ALA A 229 2.07 -12.62 4.00
C ALA A 229 3.57 -12.94 4.21
N ASP A 230 3.97 -13.04 5.47
CA ASP A 230 5.35 -13.38 5.84
C ASP A 230 5.75 -14.78 5.33
N GLU A 231 4.78 -15.66 5.13
CA GLU A 231 4.96 -17.00 4.58
C GLU A 231 3.86 -17.34 3.57
N VAL A 232 4.10 -18.42 2.83
CA VAL A 232 3.11 -19.01 1.94
C VAL A 232 1.94 -19.55 2.77
N LEU A 233 0.72 -19.15 2.44
CA LEU A 233 -0.46 -19.58 3.16
C LEU A 233 -0.98 -20.92 2.64
N ASP A 234 -1.19 -21.87 3.57
CA ASP A 234 -1.85 -23.15 3.33
C ASP A 234 -3.38 -23.01 3.43
N VAL A 235 -3.95 -22.19 2.53
CA VAL A 235 -5.39 -21.94 2.43
C VAL A 235 -5.84 -21.99 0.98
N ASP A 236 -6.99 -22.61 0.72
CA ASP A 236 -7.58 -22.69 -0.62
C ASP A 236 -8.22 -21.36 -1.07
N SER A 237 -8.54 -20.48 -0.13
CA SER A 237 -9.17 -19.19 -0.39
C SER A 237 -9.04 -18.26 0.81
N ILE A 238 -9.17 -16.97 0.57
CA ILE A 238 -9.21 -15.92 1.60
C ILE A 238 -10.48 -15.08 1.48
N GLU A 239 -11.03 -14.66 2.61
CA GLU A 239 -12.10 -13.65 2.65
C GLU A 239 -11.48 -12.25 2.56
N ILE A 240 -12.07 -11.38 1.76
CA ILE A 240 -11.62 -10.00 1.60
C ILE A 240 -12.80 -9.08 1.86
N HIS A 241 -12.54 -8.06 2.66
CA HIS A 241 -13.47 -6.99 3.00
C HIS A 241 -12.90 -5.67 2.49
N VAL A 242 -13.68 -4.95 1.70
CA VAL A 242 -13.30 -3.62 1.19
C VAL A 242 -14.33 -2.62 1.66
N SER A 243 -13.88 -1.56 2.32
CA SER A 243 -14.74 -0.46 2.75
C SER A 243 -14.15 0.88 2.33
N ALA A 244 -15.01 1.88 2.17
CA ALA A 244 -14.59 3.25 1.87
C ALA A 244 -15.22 4.21 2.87
N GLN A 245 -14.37 4.84 3.68
CA GLN A 245 -14.74 5.93 4.56
C GLN A 245 -14.70 7.23 3.75
N LEU A 246 -15.70 8.08 3.96
CA LEU A 246 -15.83 9.35 3.26
C LEU A 246 -15.86 10.49 4.26
N TYR A 247 -15.22 11.60 3.91
CA TYR A 247 -15.12 12.79 4.74
C TYR A 247 -15.57 14.00 3.93
N GLU A 248 -16.27 14.95 4.57
CA GLU A 248 -16.35 16.30 4.01
C GLU A 248 -14.93 16.89 3.96
N GLY A 249 -14.65 17.82 3.03
CA GLY A 249 -13.31 18.31 2.68
C GLY A 249 -12.36 18.74 3.83
N ASP A 250 -11.82 17.78 4.56
CA ASP A 250 -10.71 17.82 5.51
C ASP A 250 -10.50 16.41 6.08
N GLU A 251 -9.26 16.03 6.45
CA GLU A 251 -9.01 14.79 7.19
C GLU A 251 -9.69 14.80 8.59
N THR A 252 -10.06 15.99 9.05
CA THR A 252 -10.82 16.26 10.28
C THR A 252 -12.32 16.48 10.06
N GLY A 253 -12.81 16.31 8.84
CA GLY A 253 -14.18 16.66 8.46
C GLY A 253 -15.21 15.80 9.15
N ASP A 254 -16.43 16.33 9.24
CA ASP A 254 -17.57 15.54 9.70
C ASP A 254 -17.66 14.28 8.84
N ALA A 255 -17.45 13.12 9.49
CA ALA A 255 -17.49 11.83 8.83
C ALA A 255 -18.81 11.69 8.07
N LYS A 256 -18.72 11.52 6.75
CA LYS A 256 -19.89 11.17 5.96
C LYS A 256 -20.26 9.71 6.24
N PRO A 257 -21.52 9.31 6.02
CA PRO A 257 -21.88 7.91 6.03
C PRO A 257 -20.90 7.12 5.15
N ALA A 258 -20.20 6.15 5.72
CA ALA A 258 -19.31 5.27 4.95
C ALA A 258 -20.10 4.55 3.85
N VAL A 259 -19.41 4.22 2.76
CA VAL A 259 -19.97 3.27 1.80
C VAL A 259 -20.00 1.90 2.49
N ASN A 260 -21.10 1.14 2.36
CA ASN A 260 -21.17 -0.17 3.01
C ASN A 260 -20.04 -1.06 2.50
N GLU A 261 -19.54 -1.94 3.36
CA GLU A 261 -18.51 -2.91 3.03
C GLU A 261 -18.93 -3.82 1.87
N VAL A 262 -17.99 -4.13 0.99
CA VAL A 262 -18.08 -5.19 -0.02
C VAL A 262 -17.21 -6.34 0.45
N SER A 263 -17.82 -7.50 0.70
CA SER A 263 -17.13 -8.71 1.14
C SER A 263 -17.22 -9.80 0.08
N PHE A 264 -16.12 -10.51 -0.18
CA PHE A 264 -16.06 -11.61 -1.14
C PHE A 264 -14.97 -12.62 -0.76
N THR A 265 -15.09 -13.84 -1.29
CA THR A 265 -14.07 -14.88 -1.13
C THR A 265 -13.25 -15.01 -2.40
N LEU A 266 -11.94 -14.97 -2.27
CA LEU A 266 -10.99 -15.07 -3.39
C LEU A 266 -10.23 -16.40 -3.29
N PRO A 267 -10.39 -17.32 -4.27
CA PRO A 267 -9.64 -18.58 -4.27
C PRO A 267 -8.15 -18.33 -4.48
N LYS A 268 -7.31 -19.17 -3.86
CA LYS A 268 -5.87 -19.24 -4.14
C LYS A 268 -5.70 -19.65 -5.60
N SER A 269 -4.93 -18.89 -6.36
CA SER A 269 -4.53 -19.31 -7.69
C SER A 269 -3.55 -20.48 -7.60
N GLU A 270 -3.85 -21.59 -8.25
CA GLU A 270 -2.94 -22.73 -8.34
C GLU A 270 -1.75 -22.40 -9.27
N ASP A 271 -0.60 -23.08 -9.07
CA ASP A 271 0.69 -22.95 -9.79
C ASP A 271 1.85 -22.28 -9.00
N GLU A 272 2.00 -22.60 -7.72
CA GLU A 272 3.15 -22.18 -6.93
C GLU A 272 4.35 -23.13 -7.11
N ARG A 273 5.55 -22.55 -7.28
CA ARG A 273 6.82 -23.30 -7.27
C ARG A 273 7.71 -22.77 -6.16
N LEU A 274 8.13 -23.66 -5.27
CA LEU A 274 8.92 -23.33 -4.08
C LEU A 274 10.39 -23.69 -4.28
N TYR A 275 11.28 -22.78 -3.88
CA TYR A 275 12.72 -22.97 -3.95
C TYR A 275 13.38 -22.59 -2.64
N SER A 276 14.39 -23.36 -2.25
CA SER A 276 15.37 -22.98 -1.24
C SER A 276 16.52 -22.24 -1.91
N VAL A 277 16.98 -21.16 -1.27
CA VAL A 277 18.11 -20.34 -1.72
C VAL A 277 19.35 -20.75 -0.94
N VAL A 278 20.30 -21.39 -1.62
CA VAL A 278 21.46 -22.03 -0.99
C VAL A 278 22.75 -21.37 -1.49
N PRO A 279 23.55 -20.70 -0.64
CA PRO A 279 24.84 -20.15 -1.04
C PRO A 279 25.76 -21.22 -1.66
N VAL A 280 26.45 -20.86 -2.74
CA VAL A 280 27.43 -21.73 -3.42
C VAL A 280 28.71 -21.86 -2.62
N SER A 281 29.11 -20.80 -1.91
CA SER A 281 30.27 -20.74 -1.02
C SER A 281 29.86 -20.70 0.46
N ASP A 282 30.69 -20.09 1.31
CA ASP A 282 30.39 -19.80 2.71
C ASP A 282 29.28 -18.76 2.93
N GLY A 283 28.69 -18.19 1.86
CA GLY A 283 27.59 -17.24 1.96
C GLY A 283 27.97 -15.86 2.51
N LYS A 284 29.27 -15.52 2.52
CA LYS A 284 29.79 -14.32 3.19
C LYS A 284 30.13 -13.18 2.23
N GLY A 285 29.80 -11.96 2.65
CA GLY A 285 30.39 -10.72 2.15
C GLY A 285 31.25 -10.03 3.22
N GLU A 286 31.54 -8.75 3.02
CA GLU A 286 32.43 -7.97 3.91
C GLU A 286 31.94 -7.94 5.37
N ARG A 287 30.63 -7.84 5.58
CA ARG A 287 29.99 -7.65 6.89
C ARG A 287 28.63 -8.36 7.03
N PHE A 288 28.35 -9.32 6.15
CA PHE A 288 27.10 -10.06 6.19
C PHE A 288 27.32 -11.53 5.82
N GLU A 289 26.42 -12.39 6.29
CA GLU A 289 26.37 -13.80 5.95
C GLU A 289 24.93 -14.19 5.66
N ILE A 290 24.68 -14.76 4.47
CA ILE A 290 23.38 -15.35 4.13
C ILE A 290 23.32 -16.75 4.74
N LEU A 291 22.34 -16.96 5.59
CA LEU A 291 22.16 -18.23 6.32
C LEU A 291 21.20 -19.17 5.58
N SER A 292 20.10 -18.61 5.09
CA SER A 292 19.07 -19.33 4.34
C SER A 292 18.23 -18.34 3.54
N GLY A 293 17.47 -18.87 2.59
CA GLY A 293 16.40 -18.12 1.96
C GLY A 293 15.42 -19.05 1.26
N SER A 294 14.31 -18.49 0.83
CA SER A 294 13.30 -19.17 0.04
C SER A 294 12.77 -18.25 -1.05
N ILE A 295 12.33 -18.84 -2.15
CA ILE A 295 11.55 -18.14 -3.17
C ILE A 295 10.30 -18.93 -3.48
N ALA A 296 9.15 -18.25 -3.46
CA ALA A 296 7.92 -18.75 -4.06
C ALA A 296 7.69 -18.04 -5.39
N PHE A 297 7.44 -18.78 -6.47
CA PHE A 297 7.09 -18.22 -7.77
C PHE A 297 5.66 -18.59 -8.15
N THR A 298 4.87 -17.58 -8.49
CA THR A 298 3.53 -17.68 -9.09
C THR A 298 3.58 -17.06 -10.49
N LYS A 299 2.55 -17.21 -11.33
CA LYS A 299 2.52 -16.49 -12.62
C LYS A 299 2.35 -14.97 -12.46
N VAL A 300 1.89 -14.52 -11.29
CA VAL A 300 1.70 -13.10 -11.01
C VAL A 300 3.03 -12.46 -10.58
N ARG A 301 3.72 -13.06 -9.61
CA ARG A 301 4.98 -12.55 -9.06
C ARG A 301 5.78 -13.62 -8.33
N GLY A 302 7.01 -13.29 -7.96
CA GLY A 302 7.85 -14.03 -7.04
C GLY A 302 7.91 -13.36 -5.67
N TYR A 303 8.17 -14.16 -4.64
CA TYR A 303 8.36 -13.70 -3.26
C TYR A 303 9.68 -14.26 -2.74
N PHE A 304 10.66 -13.38 -2.54
CA PHE A 304 11.99 -13.75 -2.08
C PHE A 304 12.15 -13.42 -0.60
N ASN A 305 12.53 -14.41 0.19
CA ASN A 305 12.84 -14.28 1.61
C ASN A 305 14.30 -14.68 1.86
N VAL A 306 15.01 -13.90 2.66
CA VAL A 306 16.39 -14.17 3.05
C VAL A 306 16.61 -13.91 4.53
N ASN A 307 17.21 -14.89 5.19
CA ASN A 307 17.72 -14.79 6.56
C ASN A 307 19.22 -14.58 6.53
N TYR A 308 19.70 -13.57 7.24
CA TYR A 308 21.10 -13.16 7.20
C TYR A 308 21.57 -12.61 8.55
N THR A 309 22.88 -12.62 8.77
CA THR A 309 23.50 -11.81 9.81
C THR A 309 24.15 -10.57 9.19
N TYR A 310 24.21 -9.48 9.95
CA TYR A 310 24.82 -8.23 9.50
C TYR A 310 25.55 -7.54 10.66
N GLU A 311 26.83 -7.22 10.45
CA GLU A 311 27.65 -6.45 11.37
C GLU A 311 27.61 -4.95 11.00
N GLN A 312 26.89 -4.18 11.81
CA GLN A 312 26.76 -2.73 11.63
C GLN A 312 28.13 -2.03 11.79
N ALA A 313 28.37 -0.95 11.04
CA ALA A 313 29.60 -0.18 11.18
C ALA A 313 29.74 0.42 12.58
N GLU A 314 30.98 0.54 13.07
CA GLU A 314 31.30 1.15 14.37
C GLU A 314 30.78 2.59 14.52
N THR A 315 30.55 3.30 13.41
CA THR A 315 30.06 4.68 13.41
C THR A 315 28.56 4.80 13.71
N GLY A 316 27.80 3.69 13.66
CA GLY A 316 26.35 3.68 13.94
C GLY A 316 25.47 4.33 12.88
N GLU A 317 26.04 4.75 11.74
CA GLU A 317 25.34 5.50 10.68
C GLU A 317 24.65 4.61 9.63
N ASP A 318 24.95 3.30 9.63
CA ASP A 318 24.35 2.36 8.67
C ASP A 318 22.91 2.04 9.10
N MET A 319 21.92 2.30 8.24
CA MET A 319 20.50 2.00 8.51
C MET A 319 20.13 0.51 8.30
N GLY A 320 21.11 -0.33 7.96
CA GLY A 320 20.92 -1.74 7.61
C GLY A 320 21.40 -2.05 6.20
N ILE A 321 20.98 -3.20 5.67
CA ILE A 321 21.28 -3.62 4.31
C ILE A 321 20.00 -4.05 3.58
N THR A 322 19.99 -3.88 2.27
CA THR A 322 19.02 -4.46 1.33
C THR A 322 19.76 -5.38 0.35
N PHE A 323 19.01 -6.26 -0.33
CA PHE A 323 19.56 -7.16 -1.33
C PHE A 323 19.05 -6.80 -2.71
N HIS A 324 19.98 -6.63 -3.65
CA HIS A 324 19.68 -6.60 -5.07
C HIS A 324 19.92 -8.00 -5.64
N VAL A 325 19.01 -8.46 -6.49
CA VAL A 325 19.08 -9.80 -7.09
C VAL A 325 19.53 -9.65 -8.54
N TYR A 326 20.49 -10.46 -8.97
CA TYR A 326 20.97 -10.49 -10.35
C TYR A 326 20.94 -11.91 -10.92
N ASP A 327 20.74 -12.02 -12.22
CA ASP A 327 20.91 -13.27 -12.93
C ASP A 327 22.40 -13.64 -13.10
N VAL A 328 22.67 -14.82 -13.68
CA VAL A 328 24.03 -15.32 -13.92
C VAL A 328 24.82 -14.52 -14.96
N GLU A 329 24.12 -13.73 -15.79
CA GLU A 329 24.73 -12.84 -16.79
C GLU A 329 25.08 -11.46 -16.19
N GLY A 330 24.62 -11.19 -14.97
CA GLY A 330 24.84 -9.95 -14.24
C GLY A 330 23.77 -8.88 -14.50
N ASN A 331 22.65 -9.22 -15.13
CA ASN A 331 21.51 -8.33 -15.26
C ASN A 331 20.74 -8.30 -13.94
N GLU A 332 20.31 -7.12 -13.53
CA GLU A 332 19.50 -6.96 -12.34
C GLU A 332 18.09 -7.53 -12.59
N ILE A 333 17.67 -8.39 -11.67
CA ILE A 333 16.33 -8.94 -11.64
C ILE A 333 15.44 -7.91 -10.96
N THR A 334 14.28 -7.67 -11.55
CA THR A 334 13.36 -6.66 -11.04
C THR A 334 12.76 -7.12 -9.71
N THR A 335 12.89 -6.27 -8.69
CA THR A 335 12.29 -6.45 -7.37
C THR A 335 11.33 -5.31 -7.06
N GLY A 336 10.35 -5.59 -6.22
CA GLY A 336 9.29 -4.67 -5.83
C GLY A 336 9.38 -4.30 -4.35
N SER A 337 8.22 -4.02 -3.76
CA SER A 337 8.13 -3.72 -2.34
C SER A 337 8.52 -4.92 -1.48
N GLY A 338 8.84 -4.66 -0.20
CA GLY A 338 9.26 -5.70 0.72
C GLY A 338 9.14 -5.28 2.17
N ASN A 339 9.39 -6.22 3.07
CA ASN A 339 9.44 -6.03 4.51
C ASN A 339 10.77 -6.57 5.04
N ALA A 340 11.28 -5.99 6.13
CA ALA A 340 12.49 -6.49 6.77
C ALA A 340 12.45 -6.28 8.28
N SER A 341 13.15 -7.13 9.02
CA SER A 341 13.32 -6.95 10.46
C SER A 341 14.21 -5.74 10.76
N VAL A 342 13.69 -4.79 11.55
CA VAL A 342 14.45 -3.63 12.04
C VAL A 342 15.54 -4.07 13.03
N GLU A 343 15.25 -5.07 13.86
CA GLU A 343 16.17 -5.62 14.86
C GLU A 343 16.46 -7.10 14.59
N PRO A 344 17.66 -7.60 14.95
CA PRO A 344 17.94 -9.02 14.86
C PRO A 344 17.19 -9.80 15.95
N ASP A 345 16.98 -11.10 15.72
CA ASP A 345 16.49 -12.03 16.72
C ASP A 345 17.54 -12.31 17.83
N GLU A 346 17.19 -13.20 18.77
CA GLU A 346 18.08 -13.59 19.88
C GLU A 346 19.41 -14.24 19.44
N ASN A 347 19.49 -14.70 18.19
CA ASN A 347 20.67 -15.31 17.58
C ASN A 347 21.44 -14.35 16.67
N GLY A 348 21.03 -13.08 16.58
CA GLY A 348 21.65 -12.09 15.70
C GLY A 348 21.17 -12.17 14.25
N ILE A 349 20.11 -12.92 13.97
CA ILE A 349 19.56 -13.16 12.63
C ILE A 349 18.54 -12.08 12.29
N ARG A 350 18.66 -11.53 11.09
CA ARG A 350 17.70 -10.63 10.46
C ARG A 350 17.03 -11.34 9.31
N TRP A 351 15.82 -10.92 8.98
CA TRP A 351 15.09 -11.39 7.81
C TRP A 351 14.70 -10.23 6.90
N CYS A 352 14.67 -10.49 5.61
CA CYS A 352 14.15 -9.58 4.59
C CYS A 352 13.30 -10.37 3.60
N SER A 353 12.14 -9.83 3.27
CA SER A 353 11.20 -10.31 2.28
C SER A 353 11.00 -9.24 1.22
N MET A 354 10.95 -9.62 -0.06
CA MET A 354 10.66 -8.70 -1.15
C MET A 354 9.92 -9.39 -2.29
N GLU A 355 9.12 -8.62 -3.02
CA GLU A 355 8.58 -9.04 -4.30
C GLU A 355 9.70 -9.13 -5.33
N MET A 356 9.56 -10.08 -6.24
CA MET A 356 10.50 -10.34 -7.33
C MET A 356 9.70 -10.62 -8.60
N GLN A 357 10.27 -10.32 -9.77
CA GLN A 357 9.65 -10.72 -11.03
C GLN A 357 9.46 -12.25 -11.09
N SER A 358 8.39 -12.68 -11.77
CA SER A 358 8.20 -14.10 -12.04
C SER A 358 9.02 -14.55 -13.27
N PHE A 359 9.19 -15.87 -13.43
CA PHE A 359 9.96 -16.48 -14.51
C PHE A 359 9.22 -17.67 -15.09
N ASP A 360 9.14 -17.79 -16.43
CA ASP A 360 8.67 -19.02 -17.06
C ASP A 360 9.63 -20.18 -16.73
N GLU A 361 10.92 -19.97 -17.01
CA GLU A 361 12.02 -20.88 -16.67
C GLU A 361 12.78 -20.34 -15.46
N ILE A 362 12.72 -21.05 -14.33
CA ILE A 362 13.38 -20.63 -13.09
C ILE A 362 14.91 -20.72 -13.28
N PRO A 363 15.67 -19.67 -12.97
CA PRO A 363 17.13 -19.72 -13.05
C PRO A 363 17.71 -20.73 -12.06
N GLU A 364 18.77 -21.44 -12.45
CA GLU A 364 19.44 -22.40 -11.55
C GLU A 364 20.19 -21.70 -10.39
N SER A 365 20.64 -20.47 -10.62
CA SER A 365 21.30 -19.64 -9.61
C SER A 365 21.05 -18.15 -9.84
N VAL A 366 21.21 -17.39 -8.75
CA VAL A 366 21.13 -15.92 -8.72
C VAL A 366 22.28 -15.37 -7.89
N TRP A 367 22.65 -14.12 -8.12
CA TRP A 367 23.55 -13.37 -7.27
C TRP A 367 22.77 -12.45 -6.34
N LEU A 368 23.07 -12.51 -5.05
CA LEU A 368 22.57 -11.59 -4.05
C LEU A 368 23.64 -10.56 -3.72
N GLU A 369 23.41 -9.30 -4.08
CA GLU A 369 24.29 -8.18 -3.75
C GLU A 369 23.74 -7.42 -2.54
N ALA A 370 24.50 -7.38 -1.44
CA ALA A 370 24.11 -6.60 -0.28
C ALA A 370 24.54 -5.13 -0.46
N LYS A 371 23.59 -4.21 -0.30
CA LYS A 371 23.82 -2.76 -0.29
C LYS A 371 23.41 -2.14 1.02
N VAL A 372 24.18 -1.17 1.50
CA VAL A 372 23.85 -0.42 2.72
C VAL A 372 22.67 0.52 2.43
N ILE A 373 21.63 0.49 3.27
CA ILE A 373 20.46 1.35 3.09
C ILE A 373 20.86 2.81 3.34
N GLY A 374 20.48 3.71 2.42
CA GLY A 374 20.80 5.15 2.48
C GLY A 374 22.18 5.53 1.96
N TRP A 375 22.99 4.56 1.53
CA TRP A 375 24.34 4.79 1.05
C TRP A 375 24.58 4.01 -0.25
N ASP A 376 25.27 4.61 -1.21
CA ASP A 376 25.70 3.89 -2.42
C ASP A 376 26.95 3.04 -2.13
N LYS A 377 26.82 2.08 -1.20
CA LYS A 377 27.89 1.19 -0.75
C LYS A 377 27.45 -0.28 -0.88
N THR A 378 28.21 -1.02 -1.68
CA THR A 378 28.06 -2.48 -1.84
C THR A 378 28.99 -3.22 -0.87
N LEU A 379 28.48 -4.22 -0.16
CA LEU A 379 29.23 -5.03 0.81
C LEU A 379 29.70 -6.38 0.25
N GLY A 380 29.32 -6.70 -0.98
CA GLY A 380 29.71 -7.92 -1.68
C GLY A 380 28.53 -8.60 -2.35
N ARG A 381 28.85 -9.65 -3.11
CA ARG A 381 27.88 -10.50 -3.79
C ARG A 381 28.08 -11.95 -3.38
N VAL A 382 26.98 -12.67 -3.21
CA VAL A 382 26.97 -14.11 -2.92
C VAL A 382 26.18 -14.81 -4.02
N GLU A 383 26.78 -15.82 -4.65
CA GLU A 383 26.07 -16.70 -5.56
C GLU A 383 25.23 -17.69 -4.76
N CYS A 384 23.96 -17.81 -5.11
CA CYS A 384 23.03 -18.74 -4.51
C CYS A 384 22.40 -19.64 -5.58
N ARG A 385 22.41 -20.95 -5.33
CA ARG A 385 21.63 -21.91 -6.12
C ARG A 385 20.19 -21.91 -5.68
N LEU A 386 19.28 -22.02 -6.64
CA LEU A 386 17.86 -22.25 -6.41
C LEU A 386 17.61 -23.75 -6.46
N VAL A 387 17.23 -24.33 -5.33
CA VAL A 387 16.96 -25.76 -5.20
C VAL A 387 15.46 -25.93 -5.01
N GLU A 388 14.79 -26.56 -5.97
CA GLU A 388 13.35 -26.81 -5.88
C GLU A 388 13.03 -27.59 -4.60
N SER A 389 12.16 -27.02 -3.79
CA SER A 389 11.66 -27.66 -2.58
C SER A 389 10.57 -28.64 -3.01
N THR A 390 10.88 -29.92 -3.05
CA THR A 390 9.81 -30.93 -3.06
C THR A 390 9.14 -30.90 -1.69
N ASP A 391 7.80 -30.87 -1.63
CA ASP A 391 6.92 -30.81 -0.43
C ASP A 391 7.17 -31.88 0.69
N ALA A 392 8.34 -32.52 0.73
CA ALA A 392 8.69 -33.60 1.63
C ALA A 392 9.50 -33.17 2.87
N ASP A 393 10.11 -31.97 2.90
CA ASP A 393 11.08 -31.61 3.96
C ASP A 393 10.62 -30.52 4.96
N THR A 394 9.39 -30.02 4.86
CA THR A 394 8.75 -29.20 5.91
C THR A 394 7.66 -30.01 6.62
N LYS A 395 8.06 -30.76 7.64
CA LYS A 395 7.16 -31.31 8.67
C LYS A 395 7.74 -31.11 10.05
#